data_AF-A0A3S1BW97-F1
#
_entry.id   AF-A0A3S1BW97-F1
#
_cell.length_a   1.000
_cell.length_b   1.000
_cell.length_c   1.000
_cell.angle_alpha   90.00
_cell.angle_beta   90.00
_cell.angle_gamma   90.00
#
_symmetry.space_group_name_H-M   'P 1'
#
loop_
_entity.id
_entity.type
_entity.pdbx_description
1 polymer ?
#
loop_
_entity_poly.entity_id
_entity_poly.type
_entity_poly.pdbx_seq_one_letter_code
_entity_poly.pdbx_strand_id
1 'polypeptide(L)'
;MKGEFPTCKADIYSLGITLWQLASRQMPHSGANPHWLIYQVIKNDTRPDSHDTGSDITEVRYCELYQACWDARPRARPEAEDVQRVLVDLKDGSWECGWGERGS
;
A
#
# COMPACT_ATOMS: atom_id res chain seq x y z
N MET A 1 -21.45 -4.26 -16.91
CA MET A 1 -20.49 -3.98 -15.84
C MET A 1 -20.81 -4.94 -14.71
N LYS A 2 -20.16 -6.11 -14.67
CA LYS A 2 -20.44 -7.11 -13.63
C LYS A 2 -19.72 -6.65 -12.37
N GLY A 3 -20.49 -6.18 -11.39
CA GLY A 3 -19.96 -5.99 -10.04
C GLY A 3 -19.66 -7.37 -9.48
N GLU A 4 -18.39 -7.75 -9.47
CA GLU A 4 -17.95 -8.88 -8.68
C GLU A 4 -18.13 -8.55 -7.19
N PHE A 5 -18.40 -9.56 -6.37
CA PHE A 5 -18.57 -9.36 -4.94
C PHE A 5 -17.31 -8.72 -4.34
N PRO A 6 -17.46 -7.74 -3.43
CA PRO A 6 -16.33 -7.22 -2.67
C PRO A 6 -15.58 -8.38 -2.00
N THR A 7 -14.26 -8.42 -2.19
CA THR A 7 -13.40 -9.41 -1.56
C THR A 7 -12.53 -8.71 -0.54
N CYS A 8 -12.09 -9.44 0.50
CA CYS A 8 -11.12 -8.89 1.46
C CYS A 8 -9.87 -8.35 0.74
N LYS A 9 -9.46 -8.95 -0.38
CA LYS A 9 -8.35 -8.47 -1.22
C LYS A 9 -8.64 -7.14 -1.93
N ALA A 10 -9.90 -6.83 -2.22
CA ALA A 10 -10.30 -5.52 -2.73
C ALA A 10 -10.23 -4.44 -1.63
N ASP A 11 -10.57 -4.80 -0.39
CA ASP A 11 -10.42 -3.91 0.76
C ASP A 11 -8.94 -3.59 1.03
N ILE A 12 -8.07 -4.60 0.98
CA ILE A 12 -6.61 -4.42 1.12
C ILE A 12 -6.04 -3.50 0.05
N TYR A 13 -6.52 -3.60 -1.19
CA TYR A 13 -6.12 -2.68 -2.26
C TYR A 13 -6.49 -1.23 -1.93
N SER A 14 -7.74 -1.01 -1.48
CA SER A 14 -8.23 0.31 -1.12
C SER A 14 -7.47 0.88 0.10
N LEU A 15 -7.09 0.00 1.04
CA LEU A 15 -6.21 0.34 2.16
C LEU A 15 -4.81 0.76 1.68
N GLY A 16 -4.20 0.03 0.75
CA GLY A 16 -2.90 0.40 0.15
C GLY A 16 -2.90 1.79 -0.48
N ILE A 17 -3.96 2.14 -1.22
CA ILE A 17 -4.14 3.49 -1.77
C ILE A 17 -4.22 4.53 -0.65
N THR A 18 -4.95 4.22 0.43
CA THR A 18 -5.11 5.12 1.58
C THR A 18 -3.77 5.34 2.30
N LEU A 19 -2.98 4.29 2.51
CA LEU A 19 -1.65 4.38 3.11
C LEU A 19 -0.69 5.21 2.25
N TRP A 20 -0.69 5.02 0.93
CA TRP A 20 0.09 5.86 0.02
C TRP A 20 -0.33 7.33 0.07
N GLN A 21 -1.63 7.63 0.17
CA GLN A 21 -2.14 9.00 0.33
C GLN A 21 -1.64 9.64 1.64
N LEU A 22 -1.59 8.87 2.73
CA LEU A 22 -1.06 9.33 4.01
C LEU A 22 0.45 9.59 3.96
N ALA A 23 1.23 8.69 3.34
CA ALA A 23 2.68 8.87 3.17
C ALA A 23 3.00 10.08 2.30
N SER A 24 2.36 10.19 1.14
CA SER A 24 2.69 11.22 0.18
C SER A 24 2.41 12.62 0.72
N ARG A 25 1.48 12.77 1.68
CA ARG A 25 0.92 14.03 2.22
C ARG A 25 0.51 15.05 1.16
N GLN A 26 0.61 14.69 -0.11
CA GLN A 26 0.11 15.39 -1.25
C GLN A 26 -1.38 15.14 -1.28
N MET A 27 -2.14 16.20 -1.00
CA MET A 27 -3.49 16.29 -1.54
C MET A 27 -3.36 16.02 -3.05
N PRO A 28 -4.07 15.01 -3.62
CA PRO A 28 -3.79 14.53 -4.97
C PRO A 28 -4.18 15.61 -5.98
N HIS A 29 -3.27 16.54 -6.20
CA HIS A 29 -3.44 17.81 -6.89
C HIS A 29 -4.58 18.66 -6.32
N SER A 30 -4.36 19.97 -6.20
CA SER A 30 -5.39 20.94 -5.88
C SER A 30 -6.48 20.97 -6.98
N GLY A 31 -7.41 20.00 -6.96
CA GLY A 31 -8.55 19.91 -7.88
C GLY A 31 -8.67 18.63 -8.72
N ALA A 32 -7.75 17.64 -8.64
CA ALA A 32 -7.92 16.39 -9.39
C ALA A 32 -8.82 15.41 -8.63
N ASN A 33 -9.82 14.87 -9.33
CA ASN A 33 -10.76 13.91 -8.76
C ASN A 33 -10.00 12.64 -8.31
N PRO A 34 -10.18 12.13 -7.08
CA PRO A 34 -9.52 10.89 -6.61
C PRO A 34 -9.69 9.71 -7.58
N HIS A 35 -10.82 9.68 -8.30
CA HIS A 35 -11.09 8.69 -9.34
C HIS A 35 -10.12 8.76 -10.53
N TRP A 36 -9.56 9.93 -10.86
CA TRP A 36 -8.59 10.07 -11.93
C TRP A 36 -7.27 9.39 -11.57
N LEU A 37 -6.81 9.52 -10.32
CA LEU A 37 -5.57 8.90 -9.86
C LEU A 37 -5.72 7.37 -9.77
N ILE A 38 -6.86 6.91 -9.23
CA ILE A 38 -7.25 5.49 -9.28
C ILE A 38 -7.32 5.00 -10.73
N TYR A 39 -7.89 5.79 -11.65
CA TYR A 39 -7.98 5.44 -13.06
C TYR A 39 -6.61 5.38 -13.74
N GLN A 40 -5.68 6.27 -13.43
CA GLN A 40 -4.30 6.23 -13.94
C GLN A 40 -3.57 4.99 -13.44
N VAL A 41 -3.66 4.69 -12.14
CA VAL A 41 -3.07 3.49 -11.53
C VAL A 41 -3.62 2.22 -12.16
N ILE A 42 -4.93 2.15 -12.40
CA ILE A 42 -5.59 0.97 -12.97
C ILE A 42 -5.35 0.85 -14.49
N LYS A 43 -5.43 1.96 -15.24
CA LYS A 43 -5.42 1.94 -16.71
C LYS A 43 -4.02 1.93 -17.30
N ASN A 44 -3.12 2.69 -16.69
CA ASN A 44 -1.78 2.89 -17.25
C ASN A 44 -0.72 2.07 -16.50
N ASP A 45 -1.11 1.33 -15.45
CA ASP A 45 -0.23 0.68 -14.48
C ASP A 45 0.83 1.62 -13.87
N THR A 46 0.67 2.93 -14.10
CA THR A 46 1.53 3.98 -13.57
C THR A 46 1.18 4.15 -12.10
N ARG A 47 1.95 3.46 -11.26
CA ARG A 47 1.99 3.73 -9.83
C ARG A 47 2.59 5.14 -9.64
N PRO A 48 2.03 5.98 -8.74
CA PRO A 48 2.61 7.29 -8.43
C PRO A 48 4.06 7.10 -7.97
N ASP A 49 4.95 8.05 -8.31
CA ASP A 49 6.36 7.97 -7.93
C ASP A 49 6.50 7.64 -6.44
N SER A 50 7.37 6.68 -6.14
CA SER A 50 7.71 6.32 -4.77
C SER A 50 8.14 7.59 -4.04
N HIS A 51 7.46 7.90 -2.93
CA HIS A 51 7.85 8.98 -2.03
C HIS A 51 9.35 8.88 -1.75
N ASP A 52 10.07 10.00 -1.76
CA ASP A 52 11.48 10.04 -1.38
C ASP A 52 11.55 9.62 0.10
N THR A 53 11.95 8.37 0.32
CA THR A 53 12.03 7.74 1.65
C THR A 53 13.33 8.08 2.37
N GLY A 54 14.21 8.86 1.73
CA GLY A 54 15.52 9.20 2.25
C GLY A 54 16.29 7.96 2.69
N SER A 55 16.72 7.93 3.96
CA SER A 55 17.36 6.77 4.60
C SER A 55 16.61 6.29 5.84
N ASP A 56 15.36 6.73 6.04
CA ASP A 56 14.56 6.30 7.19
C ASP A 56 13.97 4.91 6.91
N ILE A 57 14.45 3.92 7.66
CA ILE A 57 13.99 2.53 7.55
C ILE A 57 12.48 2.38 7.78
N THR A 58 11.89 3.25 8.61
CA THR A 58 10.46 3.29 8.89
C THR A 58 9.68 3.69 7.64
N GLU A 59 10.17 4.72 6.94
CA GLU A 59 9.55 5.21 5.71
C GLU A 59 9.70 4.20 4.56
N VAL A 60 10.87 3.56 4.44
CA VAL A 60 11.10 2.47 3.48
C VAL A 60 10.14 1.31 3.72
N ARG A 61 10.02 0.83 4.96
CA ARG A 61 9.12 -0.28 5.27
C ARG A 61 7.64 0.08 5.16
N TYR A 62 7.28 1.34 5.45
CA TYR A 62 5.94 1.84 5.18
C TYR A 62 5.64 1.87 3.67
N CYS A 63 6.65 2.22 2.86
CA CYS A 63 6.58 2.21 1.41
C CYS A 63 6.33 0.80 0.86
N GLU A 64 7.13 -0.16 1.29
CA GLU A 64 6.96 -1.58 0.93
C GLU A 64 5.57 -2.11 1.30
N LEU A 65 5.05 -1.72 2.47
CA LEU A 65 3.74 -2.15 2.94
C LEU A 65 2.62 -1.70 2.01
N TYR A 66 2.50 -0.40 1.71
CA TYR A 66 1.42 0.06 0.85
C TYR A 66 1.59 -0.47 -0.58
N GLN A 67 2.83 -0.72 -1.01
CA GLN A 67 3.12 -1.34 -2.30
C GLN A 67 2.65 -2.79 -2.38
N ALA A 68 2.81 -3.57 -1.32
CA ALA A 68 2.28 -4.93 -1.25
C ALA A 68 0.73 -4.94 -1.25
N CYS A 69 0.11 -3.97 -0.56
CA CYS A 69 -1.35 -3.86 -0.48
C CYS A 69 -2.02 -3.60 -1.84
N TRP A 70 -1.39 -2.85 -2.74
CA TRP A 70 -1.96 -2.50 -4.05
C TRP A 70 -1.40 -3.30 -5.23
N ASP A 71 -0.81 -4.48 -4.99
CA ASP A 71 -0.32 -5.37 -6.06
C ASP A 71 -1.45 -5.66 -7.06
N ALA A 72 -1.10 -5.67 -8.35
CA ALA A 72 -2.04 -5.94 -9.43
C ALA A 72 -2.71 -7.32 -9.28
N ARG A 73 -2.01 -8.29 -8.69
CA ARG A 73 -2.49 -9.65 -8.41
C ARG A 73 -3.16 -9.67 -7.03
N PRO A 74 -4.49 -9.91 -6.93
CA PRO A 74 -5.18 -9.97 -5.64
C PRO A 74 -4.61 -11.02 -4.67
N ARG A 75 -4.04 -12.11 -5.19
CA ARG A 75 -3.43 -13.18 -4.38
C ARG A 75 -2.09 -12.79 -3.76
N ALA A 76 -1.39 -11.81 -4.33
CA ALA A 76 -0.10 -11.34 -3.81
C ALA A 76 -0.27 -10.31 -2.68
N ARG A 77 -1.48 -9.75 -2.53
CA ARG A 77 -1.78 -8.79 -1.47
C ARG A 77 -1.79 -9.51 -0.11
N PRO A 78 -1.28 -8.88 0.96
CA PRO A 78 -1.30 -9.44 2.31
C PRO A 78 -2.73 -9.62 2.84
N GLU A 79 -2.88 -10.33 3.95
CA GLU A 79 -4.13 -10.32 4.72
C GLU A 79 -4.20 -9.08 5.64
N ALA A 80 -5.39 -8.76 6.14
CA ALA A 80 -5.59 -7.58 6.98
C ALA A 80 -4.77 -7.67 8.29
N GLU A 81 -4.68 -8.87 8.85
CA GLU A 81 -3.90 -9.18 10.05
C GLU A 81 -2.40 -8.91 9.83
N ASP A 82 -1.87 -9.22 8.65
CA ASP A 82 -0.48 -8.96 8.30
C ASP A 82 -0.21 -7.46 8.18
N VAL A 83 -1.12 -6.72 7.51
CA VAL A 83 -1.00 -5.27 7.37
C VAL A 83 -1.06 -4.60 8.74
N GLN A 84 -1.99 -5.00 9.60
CA GLN A 84 -2.10 -4.47 10.96
C GLN A 84 -0.81 -4.72 11.76
N ARG A 85 -0.27 -5.94 11.71
CA ARG A 85 0.97 -6.29 12.41
C ARG A 85 2.12 -5.40 11.97
N VAL A 86 2.34 -5.23 10.66
CA VAL A 86 3.40 -4.35 10.16
C VAL A 86 3.20 -2.91 10.64
N LEU A 87 1.98 -2.39 10.61
CA LEU A 87 1.68 -1.02 11.07
C LEU A 87 1.96 -0.84 12.57
N VAL A 88 1.67 -1.85 13.39
CA VAL A 88 1.98 -1.84 14.83
C VAL A 88 3.50 -1.86 15.04
N ASP A 89 4.23 -2.75 14.35
CA ASP A 89 5.68 -2.83 14.45
C ASP A 89 6.36 -1.51 14.04
N LEU A 90 5.86 -0.87 12.98
CA LEU A 90 6.34 0.43 12.53
C LEU A 90 6.06 1.55 13.54
N LYS A 91 4.91 1.51 14.20
CA LYS A 91 4.54 2.51 15.21
C LYS A 91 5.39 2.37 16.48
N ASP A 92 5.63 1.15 16.92
CA ASP A 92 6.27 0.86 18.20
C ASP A 92 7.80 0.87 18.11
N GLY A 93 8.37 1.05 16.91
CA GLY A 93 9.83 0.99 16.72
C GLY A 93 10.39 -0.42 16.80
N SER A 94 9.54 -1.43 16.90
CA SER A 94 9.87 -2.81 17.26
C SER A 94 10.06 -3.69 16.02
N TRP A 95 10.61 -3.13 14.95
CA TRP A 95 10.89 -3.91 13.76
C TRP A 95 12.06 -4.88 13.98
N GLU A 96 11.77 -6.17 14.05
CA GLU A 96 12.79 -7.19 13.84
C GLU A 96 13.22 -7.17 12.36
N CYS A 97 14.54 -7.19 12.11
CA CYS A 97 15.12 -7.36 10.79
C CYS A 97 14.79 -8.76 10.26
N GLY A 98 13.66 -8.95 9.56
CA GLY A 98 13.34 -10.28 9.03
C GLY A 98 11.95 -10.45 8.43
N TRP A 99 11.65 -9.76 7.32
CA TRP A 99 10.63 -10.25 6.38
C TRP A 99 11.36 -11.09 5.32
N GLY A 100 11.59 -12.37 5.62
CA GLY A 100 12.25 -13.27 4.67
C GLY A 100 12.69 -14.66 5.15
N GLU A 101 12.75 -14.93 6.46
CA GLU A 101 13.25 -16.23 6.95
C GLU A 101 12.22 -16.94 7.83
N ARG A 102 11.19 -17.52 7.20
CA ARG A 102 10.52 -18.70 7.76
C ARG A 102 9.96 -19.54 6.63
N GLY A 103 10.84 -20.37 6.08
CA GLY A 103 10.54 -21.29 4.99
C GLY A 103 11.73 -22.20 4.70
N SER A 104 12.04 -23.11 5.61
CA SER A 104 12.74 -24.37 5.34
C SER A 104 12.30 -25.40 6.38
#